data_AF-A0A817KCJ0-F1
#
_entry.id   AF-A0A817KCJ0-F1
#
_cell.length_a   1.000
_cell.length_b   1.000
_cell.length_c   1.000
_cell.angle_alpha   90.00
_cell.angle_beta   90.00
_cell.angle_gamma   90.00
#
_symmetry.space_group_name_H-M   'P 1'
#
loop_
_entity.id
_entity.type
_entity.pdbx_description
1 polymer ?
#
loop_
_entity_poly.entity_id
_entity_poly.type
_entity_poly.pdbx_seq_one_letter_code
_entity_poly.pdbx_strand_id
1 'polypeptide(L)'
;MLQYKVKDKVQQEALLKIFYLAGYFNQTKLWNDLLLFDKTGHREEIYNSIMQSLNIANAAQEDINQFNSKLLRKNLFKDNPKIEVEDVKAWILYVAQNAFNRKAGQERNELTSQGWMDKNKEQYINAAKELGLIDEILPKVQEYTEGWIAGASRIGLFARIIYYNKLIEQVKIKGDTIVLAGERPLWANLDGINPKIYQKLLDAYNKKLDINNLDIALPIGEDDERIKEGKEYISLLADKNNIKLDPDKPFIEYQQPQECPKGLFPGRVYPNYANSPSKKLTESLMGMDLINSFLNNKATIIDTVSINHQRPNTMSTARDAIKPLIKKILNGEFGEQKEFDILLISNQPYVKRQELGAATAINVELEQHHIEGYNIQVVGVGFSNKQDIPTIHSEMAALLAELYKHHYHPIKAPNKYVIEALLFQTRPSYPEVEFTPPAIKEITIISQIKMSLQNMFDNYTD
;
A
#
# COMPACT_ATOMS: atom_id res chain seq x y z
N MET A 1 2.85 -19.01 2.98
CA MET A 1 2.29 -17.81 2.32
C MET A 1 0.90 -18.07 1.72
N LEU A 2 0.50 -19.34 1.51
CA LEU A 2 -0.85 -19.80 1.19
C LEU A 2 -1.27 -20.94 2.16
N GLN A 3 -1.64 -20.59 3.40
CA GLN A 3 -2.18 -21.55 4.38
C GLN A 3 -3.34 -20.91 5.16
N TYR A 4 -4.47 -20.64 4.49
CA TYR A 4 -5.79 -20.39 5.12
C TYR A 4 -6.94 -20.90 4.21
N LYS A 5 -7.32 -22.17 4.41
CA LYS A 5 -7.88 -23.12 3.42
C LYS A 5 -9.18 -22.81 2.62
N VAL A 6 -9.88 -21.69 2.79
CA VAL A 6 -11.09 -21.37 1.96
C VAL A 6 -11.05 -19.96 1.37
N LYS A 7 -10.69 -18.93 2.17
CA LYS A 7 -10.47 -17.56 1.65
C LYS A 7 -9.27 -17.47 0.70
N ASP A 8 -8.31 -18.38 0.83
CA ASP A 8 -7.08 -18.38 0.04
C ASP A 8 -7.31 -18.69 -1.45
N LYS A 9 -8.22 -19.61 -1.80
CA LYS A 9 -8.50 -19.91 -3.23
C LYS A 9 -9.12 -18.72 -3.95
N VAL A 10 -10.12 -18.07 -3.33
CA VAL A 10 -10.82 -16.92 -3.91
C VAL A 10 -9.85 -15.75 -4.09
N GLN A 11 -8.98 -15.49 -3.10
CA GLN A 11 -7.96 -14.45 -3.18
C GLN A 11 -6.90 -14.75 -4.23
N GLN A 12 -6.43 -15.99 -4.34
CA GLN A 12 -5.52 -16.41 -5.42
C GLN A 12 -6.16 -16.19 -6.80
N GLU A 13 -7.42 -16.60 -6.97
CA GLU A 13 -8.16 -16.42 -8.23
C GLU A 13 -8.36 -14.93 -8.55
N ALA A 14 -8.66 -14.10 -7.55
CA ALA A 14 -8.77 -12.65 -7.70
C ALA A 14 -7.44 -12.00 -8.09
N LEU A 15 -6.32 -12.41 -7.49
CA LEU A 15 -4.99 -11.94 -7.87
C LEU A 15 -4.67 -12.28 -9.33
N LEU A 16 -4.96 -13.51 -9.76
CA LEU A 16 -4.78 -13.94 -11.15
C LEU A 16 -5.66 -13.15 -12.12
N LYS A 17 -6.90 -12.80 -11.74
CA LYS A 17 -7.75 -11.88 -12.52
C LYS A 17 -7.11 -10.52 -12.67
N ILE A 18 -6.61 -9.93 -11.59
CA ILE A 18 -5.92 -8.64 -11.66
C ILE A 18 -4.68 -8.72 -12.57
N PHE A 19 -3.90 -9.80 -12.48
CA PHE A 19 -2.72 -9.99 -13.34
C PHE A 19 -3.07 -10.11 -14.82
N TYR A 20 -4.14 -10.84 -15.13
CA TYR A 20 -4.68 -10.93 -16.48
C TYR A 20 -5.16 -9.56 -16.97
N LEU A 21 -5.97 -8.85 -16.19
CA LEU A 21 -6.52 -7.54 -16.55
C LEU A 21 -5.44 -6.48 -16.79
N ALA A 22 -4.36 -6.52 -16.02
CA ALA A 22 -3.22 -5.62 -16.18
C ALA A 22 -2.23 -6.07 -17.27
N GLY A 23 -2.53 -7.16 -17.99
CA GLY A 23 -1.75 -7.64 -19.13
C GLY A 23 -0.46 -8.39 -18.77
N TYR A 24 -0.30 -8.86 -17.53
CA TYR A 24 0.92 -9.59 -17.12
C TYR A 24 1.07 -10.97 -17.75
N PHE A 25 -0.02 -11.50 -18.30
CA PHE A 25 -0.01 -12.75 -19.04
C PHE A 25 0.14 -12.56 -20.55
N ASN A 26 0.38 -11.34 -21.03
CA ASN A 26 0.75 -11.11 -22.43
C ASN A 26 2.07 -11.85 -22.75
N GLN A 27 2.10 -12.55 -23.88
CA GLN A 27 3.21 -13.42 -24.29
C GLN A 27 4.57 -12.73 -24.25
N THR A 28 4.66 -11.53 -24.84
CA THR A 28 5.90 -10.76 -24.91
C THR A 28 6.32 -10.28 -23.52
N LYS A 29 5.38 -9.74 -22.74
CA LYS A 29 5.66 -9.26 -21.38
C LYS A 29 6.11 -10.40 -20.46
N LEU A 30 5.42 -11.52 -20.47
CA LEU A 30 5.77 -12.69 -19.69
C LEU A 30 7.17 -13.21 -20.04
N TRP A 31 7.51 -13.27 -21.34
CA TRP A 31 8.83 -13.69 -21.78
C TRP A 31 9.93 -12.73 -21.29
N ASN A 32 9.73 -11.42 -21.48
CA ASN A 32 10.67 -10.41 -20.99
C ASN A 32 10.84 -10.48 -19.47
N ASP A 33 9.75 -10.68 -18.73
CA ASP A 33 9.80 -10.84 -17.27
C ASP A 33 10.61 -12.07 -16.88
N LEU A 34 10.43 -13.22 -17.56
CA LEU A 34 11.23 -14.43 -17.31
C LEU A 34 12.70 -14.27 -17.69
N LEU A 35 13.04 -13.53 -18.76
CA LEU A 35 14.43 -13.30 -19.14
C LEU A 35 15.22 -12.54 -18.07
N LEU A 36 14.55 -11.64 -17.36
CA LEU A 36 15.12 -10.80 -16.31
C LEU A 36 15.07 -11.48 -14.93
N PHE A 37 14.07 -12.33 -14.71
CA PHE A 37 13.80 -12.97 -13.42
C PHE A 37 14.42 -14.37 -13.27
N ASP A 38 14.44 -15.19 -14.33
CA ASP A 38 14.75 -16.61 -14.21
C ASP A 38 16.23 -16.85 -13.86
N LYS A 39 16.45 -17.51 -12.72
CA LYS A 39 17.76 -17.95 -12.26
C LYS A 39 17.98 -19.46 -12.41
N THR A 40 16.96 -20.19 -12.88
CA THR A 40 17.03 -21.66 -13.01
C THR A 40 17.81 -22.10 -14.25
N GLY A 41 17.95 -21.21 -15.25
CA GLY A 41 18.55 -21.54 -16.54
C GLY A 41 17.60 -22.29 -17.49
N HIS A 42 16.33 -22.47 -17.11
CA HIS A 42 15.32 -23.23 -17.86
C HIS A 42 14.15 -22.36 -18.35
N ARG A 43 14.37 -21.05 -18.53
CA ARG A 43 13.39 -20.04 -18.94
C ARG A 43 12.42 -20.46 -20.06
N GLU A 44 12.88 -21.14 -21.10
CA GLU A 44 12.02 -21.55 -22.22
C GLU A 44 11.05 -22.67 -21.81
N GLU A 45 11.51 -23.62 -20.99
CA GLU A 45 10.64 -24.68 -20.45
C GLU A 45 9.61 -24.08 -19.48
N ILE A 46 10.04 -23.13 -18.64
CA ILE A 46 9.16 -22.39 -17.73
C ILE A 46 8.11 -21.60 -18.52
N TYR A 47 8.55 -20.83 -19.51
CA TYR A 47 7.67 -20.04 -20.37
C TYR A 47 6.62 -20.92 -21.06
N ASN A 48 7.04 -22.02 -21.69
CA ASN A 48 6.13 -22.95 -22.35
C ASN A 48 5.12 -23.56 -21.36
N SER A 49 5.54 -23.91 -20.15
CA SER A 49 4.65 -24.44 -19.11
C SER A 49 3.61 -23.42 -18.64
N ILE A 50 4.01 -22.15 -18.45
CA ILE A 50 3.08 -21.07 -18.11
C ILE A 50 2.13 -20.83 -19.28
N MET A 51 2.63 -20.70 -20.51
CA MET A 51 1.83 -20.45 -21.70
C MET A 51 0.80 -21.55 -21.95
N GLN A 52 1.16 -22.81 -21.73
CA GLN A 52 0.21 -23.91 -21.76
C GLN A 52 -0.92 -23.64 -20.77
N SER A 53 -0.60 -23.42 -19.49
CA SER A 53 -1.58 -23.12 -18.43
C SER A 53 -2.48 -21.92 -18.75
N LEU A 54 -1.91 -20.86 -19.35
CA LEU A 54 -2.66 -19.69 -19.78
C LEU A 54 -3.63 -20.02 -20.91
N ASN A 55 -3.23 -20.81 -21.90
CA ASN A 55 -4.12 -21.28 -22.97
C ASN A 55 -5.27 -22.13 -22.41
N ILE A 56 -4.99 -23.03 -21.45
CA ILE A 56 -6.05 -23.84 -20.77
C ILE A 56 -7.09 -22.93 -20.13
N ALA A 57 -6.61 -21.89 -19.44
CA ALA A 57 -7.45 -20.96 -18.71
C ALA A 57 -8.07 -19.89 -19.60
N ASN A 58 -7.92 -19.94 -20.93
CA ASN A 58 -8.36 -18.91 -21.86
C ASN A 58 -7.81 -17.51 -21.51
N ALA A 59 -6.60 -17.46 -20.97
CA ALA A 59 -5.91 -16.25 -20.52
C ALA A 59 -5.00 -15.64 -21.61
N ALA A 60 -4.89 -16.27 -22.78
CA ALA A 60 -4.08 -15.80 -23.90
C ALA A 60 -4.85 -14.89 -24.88
N GLN A 61 -6.16 -14.75 -24.71
CA GLN A 61 -7.02 -13.88 -25.50
C GLN A 61 -7.43 -12.63 -24.70
N GLU A 62 -8.03 -11.63 -25.37
CA GLU A 62 -8.39 -10.35 -24.75
C GLU A 62 -9.75 -10.34 -24.02
N ASP A 63 -10.61 -11.34 -24.22
CA ASP A 63 -11.94 -11.38 -23.61
C ASP A 63 -11.91 -11.95 -22.19
N ILE A 64 -12.03 -11.06 -21.21
CA ILE A 64 -12.07 -11.39 -19.77
C ILE A 64 -13.19 -12.38 -19.41
N ASN A 65 -14.31 -12.38 -20.12
CA ASN A 65 -15.45 -13.24 -19.77
C ASN A 65 -15.14 -14.72 -20.02
N GLN A 66 -14.12 -14.99 -20.84
CA GLN A 66 -13.69 -16.34 -21.13
C GLN A 66 -12.54 -16.79 -20.21
N PHE A 67 -11.85 -15.86 -19.54
CA PHE A 67 -10.75 -16.17 -18.63
C PHE A 67 -11.22 -16.93 -17.38
N ASN A 68 -10.65 -18.12 -17.17
CA ASN A 68 -10.95 -18.97 -16.03
C ASN A 68 -9.79 -18.99 -15.02
N SER A 69 -9.80 -18.03 -14.10
CA SER A 69 -8.81 -17.93 -13.00
C SER A 69 -8.68 -19.18 -12.12
N LYS A 70 -9.78 -19.92 -11.90
CA LYS A 70 -9.78 -21.17 -11.12
C LYS A 70 -8.99 -22.26 -11.84
N LEU A 71 -9.18 -22.38 -13.14
CA LEU A 71 -8.43 -23.32 -13.98
C LEU A 71 -6.96 -22.93 -14.09
N LEU A 72 -6.65 -21.62 -14.18
CA LEU A 72 -5.26 -21.15 -14.12
C LEU A 72 -4.61 -21.53 -12.79
N ARG A 73 -5.24 -21.23 -11.65
CA ARG A 73 -4.73 -21.57 -10.31
C ARG A 73 -4.42 -23.06 -10.16
N LYS A 74 -5.23 -23.96 -10.74
CA LYS A 74 -5.03 -25.41 -10.67
C LYS A 74 -3.86 -25.92 -11.53
N ASN A 75 -3.47 -25.21 -12.58
CA ASN A 75 -2.48 -25.70 -13.56
C ASN A 75 -1.16 -24.91 -13.57
N LEU A 76 -1.18 -23.64 -13.16
CA LEU A 76 -0.01 -22.77 -13.17
C LEU A 76 1.12 -23.39 -12.33
N PHE A 77 2.25 -23.66 -12.99
CA PHE A 77 3.46 -24.31 -12.42
C PHE A 77 3.31 -25.78 -11.96
N LYS A 78 2.15 -26.43 -12.15
CA LYS A 78 1.87 -27.77 -11.58
C LYS A 78 2.80 -28.86 -12.10
N ASP A 79 3.12 -28.84 -13.40
CA ASP A 79 3.89 -29.90 -14.06
C ASP A 79 5.37 -29.55 -14.26
N ASN A 80 5.86 -28.51 -13.57
CA ASN A 80 7.25 -28.08 -13.71
C ASN A 80 8.07 -28.40 -12.45
N PRO A 81 8.77 -29.55 -12.40
CA PRO A 81 9.55 -29.96 -11.22
C PRO A 81 10.75 -29.05 -10.94
N LYS A 82 11.06 -28.11 -11.84
CA LYS A 82 12.19 -27.19 -11.72
C LYS A 82 11.83 -25.86 -11.05
N ILE A 83 10.53 -25.63 -10.78
CA ILE A 83 10.03 -24.41 -10.14
C ILE A 83 9.66 -24.73 -8.70
N GLU A 84 10.36 -24.08 -7.78
CA GLU A 84 10.09 -24.19 -6.35
C GLU A 84 9.06 -23.14 -5.91
N VAL A 85 8.46 -23.35 -4.74
CA VAL A 85 7.51 -22.39 -4.16
C VAL A 85 8.13 -21.00 -3.98
N GLU A 86 9.43 -20.91 -3.74
CA GLU A 86 10.15 -19.64 -3.63
C GLU A 86 10.22 -18.89 -4.96
N ASP A 87 10.44 -19.61 -6.06
CA ASP A 87 10.47 -19.05 -7.42
C ASP A 87 9.11 -18.43 -7.76
N VAL A 88 8.01 -19.12 -7.42
CA VAL A 88 6.65 -18.61 -7.65
C VAL A 88 6.39 -17.33 -6.85
N LYS A 89 6.77 -17.28 -5.57
CA LYS A 89 6.59 -16.07 -4.73
C LYS A 89 7.40 -14.90 -5.25
N ALA A 90 8.66 -15.14 -5.63
CA ALA A 90 9.54 -14.11 -6.15
C ALA A 90 9.05 -13.62 -7.52
N TRP A 91 8.51 -14.49 -8.37
CA TRP A 91 7.88 -14.11 -9.64
C TRP A 91 6.61 -13.27 -9.43
N ILE A 92 5.72 -13.67 -8.51
CA ILE A 92 4.52 -12.89 -8.14
C ILE A 92 4.92 -11.48 -7.70
N LEU A 93 5.94 -11.36 -6.83
CA LEU A 93 6.44 -10.05 -6.40
C LEU A 93 7.01 -9.26 -7.57
N TYR A 94 7.87 -9.87 -8.39
CA TYR A 94 8.51 -9.22 -9.54
C TYR A 94 7.48 -8.65 -10.53
N VAL A 95 6.51 -9.48 -10.93
CA VAL A 95 5.44 -9.10 -11.87
C VAL A 95 4.53 -8.03 -11.27
N ALA A 96 4.15 -8.17 -9.99
CA ALA A 96 3.36 -7.15 -9.33
C ALA A 96 4.10 -5.82 -9.22
N GLN A 97 5.43 -5.79 -9.21
CA GLN A 97 6.22 -4.56 -9.19
C GLN A 97 6.38 -3.91 -10.58
N ASN A 98 6.24 -4.67 -11.68
CA ASN A 98 6.17 -4.14 -13.07
C ASN A 98 4.93 -3.29 -13.36
N ALA A 99 3.97 -3.33 -12.48
CA ALA A 99 2.60 -2.98 -12.70
C ALA A 99 2.27 -1.49 -12.80
N PHE A 100 3.12 -0.62 -12.25
CA PHE A 100 2.69 0.74 -11.95
C PHE A 100 3.14 1.78 -12.95
N ASN A 101 4.01 1.44 -13.91
CA ASN A 101 4.72 2.43 -14.76
C ASN A 101 5.23 3.64 -13.94
N ARG A 102 5.49 3.43 -12.65
CA ARG A 102 5.78 4.48 -11.69
C ARG A 102 7.18 4.98 -11.98
N LYS A 103 7.36 6.27 -12.16
CA LYS A 103 8.71 6.84 -12.30
C LYS A 103 9.37 6.92 -10.92
N ALA A 104 10.70 6.87 -10.88
CA ALA A 104 11.43 7.14 -9.65
C ALA A 104 11.03 8.52 -9.09
N GLY A 105 10.68 8.59 -7.81
CA GLY A 105 10.23 9.83 -7.15
C GLY A 105 8.75 10.22 -7.31
N GLN A 106 8.03 9.59 -8.24
CA GLN A 106 6.58 9.78 -8.39
C GLN A 106 5.87 9.22 -7.15
N GLU A 107 4.92 9.93 -6.55
CA GLU A 107 4.09 9.41 -5.45
C GLU A 107 2.98 8.50 -6.00
N ARG A 108 2.42 7.61 -5.17
CA ARG A 108 1.40 6.66 -5.64
C ARG A 108 0.13 7.35 -6.13
N ASN A 109 -0.18 8.48 -5.54
CA ASN A 109 -1.31 9.32 -5.92
C ASN A 109 -1.06 10.19 -7.16
N GLU A 110 0.14 10.13 -7.75
CA GLU A 110 0.46 10.79 -9.03
C GLU A 110 0.33 9.80 -10.20
N LEU A 111 -0.12 8.57 -9.94
CA LEU A 111 -0.36 7.57 -10.97
C LEU A 111 -1.66 7.89 -11.70
N THR A 112 -1.61 7.83 -13.02
CA THR A 112 -2.78 8.04 -13.88
C THR A 112 -3.39 6.71 -14.30
N SER A 113 -4.70 6.70 -14.54
CA SER A 113 -5.39 5.55 -15.12
C SER A 113 -4.81 5.21 -16.49
N GLN A 114 -4.55 3.92 -16.70
CA GLN A 114 -4.22 3.37 -18.01
C GLN A 114 -5.51 2.93 -18.72
N GLY A 115 -5.52 2.87 -20.05
CA GLY A 115 -6.74 2.54 -20.81
C GLY A 115 -7.38 1.20 -20.43
N TRP A 116 -6.59 0.22 -19.99
CA TRP A 116 -7.12 -1.06 -19.51
C TRP A 116 -7.86 -0.94 -18.16
N MET A 117 -7.50 0.02 -17.30
CA MET A 117 -8.13 0.24 -16.00
C MET A 117 -9.55 0.75 -16.17
N ASP A 118 -9.76 1.66 -17.12
CA ASP A 118 -11.08 2.18 -17.43
C ASP A 118 -11.94 1.13 -18.14
N LYS A 119 -11.36 0.41 -19.11
CA LYS A 119 -12.03 -0.69 -19.85
C LYS A 119 -12.53 -1.79 -18.91
N ASN A 120 -11.77 -2.13 -17.88
CA ASN A 120 -12.04 -3.28 -17.00
C ASN A 120 -12.39 -2.88 -15.56
N LYS A 121 -12.89 -1.66 -15.37
CA LYS A 121 -13.09 -1.06 -14.03
C LYS A 121 -13.91 -1.96 -13.10
N GLU A 122 -15.05 -2.46 -13.56
CA GLU A 122 -15.95 -3.27 -12.74
C GLU A 122 -15.30 -4.61 -12.33
N GLN A 123 -14.72 -5.32 -13.28
CA GLN A 123 -14.06 -6.60 -13.05
C GLN A 123 -12.86 -6.45 -12.11
N TYR A 124 -12.11 -5.36 -12.27
CA TYR A 124 -10.99 -5.04 -11.38
C TYR A 124 -11.46 -4.77 -9.96
N ILE A 125 -12.47 -3.91 -9.77
CA ILE A 125 -12.98 -3.58 -8.43
C ILE A 125 -13.54 -4.82 -7.73
N ASN A 126 -14.25 -5.69 -8.45
CA ASN A 126 -14.74 -6.95 -7.90
C ASN A 126 -13.58 -7.85 -7.45
N ALA A 127 -12.52 -8.00 -8.25
CA ALA A 127 -11.34 -8.76 -7.83
C ALA A 127 -10.59 -8.11 -6.65
N ALA A 128 -10.45 -6.78 -6.64
CA ALA A 128 -9.84 -6.06 -5.53
C ALA A 128 -10.63 -6.20 -4.22
N LYS A 129 -11.96 -6.29 -4.30
CA LYS A 129 -12.85 -6.56 -3.17
C LYS A 129 -12.57 -7.94 -2.57
N GLU A 130 -12.48 -8.97 -3.40
CA GLU A 130 -12.13 -10.33 -2.97
C GLU A 130 -10.74 -10.40 -2.32
N LEU A 131 -9.79 -9.57 -2.78
CA LEU A 131 -8.48 -9.41 -2.13
C LEU A 131 -8.52 -8.66 -0.79
N GLY A 132 -9.67 -8.10 -0.41
CA GLY A 132 -9.82 -7.32 0.81
C GLY A 132 -9.19 -5.93 0.72
N LEU A 133 -9.15 -5.33 -0.49
CA LEU A 133 -8.59 -3.99 -0.74
C LEU A 133 -9.66 -2.89 -0.83
N ILE A 134 -10.95 -3.24 -0.71
CA ILE A 134 -12.07 -2.32 -0.96
C ILE A 134 -12.91 -2.12 0.28
N ASP A 135 -13.40 -3.19 0.89
CA ASP A 135 -14.38 -3.09 1.97
C ASP A 135 -13.77 -2.61 3.29
N GLU A 136 -14.59 -1.92 4.09
CA GLU A 136 -14.28 -1.54 5.46
C GLU A 136 -13.78 -2.72 6.30
N ILE A 137 -12.79 -2.44 7.15
CA ILE A 137 -12.28 -3.37 8.15
C ILE A 137 -12.67 -2.85 9.53
N LEU A 138 -13.52 -3.61 10.21
CA LEU A 138 -14.01 -3.32 11.56
C LEU A 138 -13.07 -3.84 12.65
N PRO A 139 -13.17 -3.28 13.88
CA PRO A 139 -12.46 -3.80 15.05
C PRO A 139 -12.71 -5.28 15.30
N LYS A 140 -11.69 -5.98 15.83
CA LYS A 140 -11.76 -7.41 16.16
C LYS A 140 -11.97 -7.66 17.65
N VAL A 141 -11.66 -6.68 18.49
CA VAL A 141 -11.81 -6.74 19.96
C VAL A 141 -12.51 -5.47 20.45
N GLN A 142 -13.04 -5.53 21.68
CA GLN A 142 -13.79 -4.43 22.29
C GLN A 142 -12.91 -3.47 23.09
N GLU A 143 -11.73 -3.92 23.52
CA GLU A 143 -10.79 -3.13 24.30
C GLU A 143 -9.41 -3.17 23.67
N TYR A 144 -8.75 -2.01 23.60
CA TYR A 144 -7.40 -1.84 23.09
C TYR A 144 -6.52 -1.16 24.13
N THR A 145 -5.23 -1.49 24.13
CA THR A 145 -4.23 -0.84 24.99
C THR A 145 -4.00 0.59 24.53
N GLU A 146 -3.79 0.80 23.23
CA GLU A 146 -3.55 2.11 22.63
C GLU A 146 -4.32 2.25 21.31
N GLY A 147 -4.61 3.50 20.93
CA GLY A 147 -5.22 3.85 19.65
C GLY A 147 -4.25 4.63 18.79
N TRP A 148 -3.89 4.14 17.62
CA TRP A 148 -2.97 4.78 16.68
C TRP A 148 -3.73 5.22 15.43
N ILE A 149 -3.53 6.46 14.98
CA ILE A 149 -4.05 6.98 13.71
C ILE A 149 -2.87 7.12 12.76
N ALA A 150 -2.89 6.36 11.65
CA ALA A 150 -1.83 6.42 10.66
C ALA A 150 -1.77 7.82 10.01
N GLY A 151 -0.55 8.31 9.75
CA GLY A 151 -0.29 9.54 8.99
C GLY A 151 -0.70 9.44 7.52
N ALA A 152 -1.05 10.59 6.95
CA ALA A 152 -1.51 10.77 5.58
C ALA A 152 -1.42 12.25 5.16
N SER A 153 -1.78 12.55 3.92
CA SER A 153 -2.12 13.93 3.51
C SER A 153 -3.27 14.48 4.35
N ARG A 154 -3.42 15.81 4.37
CA ARG A 154 -4.47 16.49 5.17
C ARG A 154 -5.85 15.88 5.00
N ILE A 155 -6.27 15.65 3.74
CA ILE A 155 -7.58 15.07 3.43
C ILE A 155 -7.73 13.64 3.98
N GLY A 156 -6.68 12.82 3.85
CA GLY A 156 -6.68 11.44 4.34
C GLY A 156 -6.66 11.36 5.86
N LEU A 157 -5.89 12.24 6.52
CA LEU A 157 -5.84 12.30 7.98
C LEU A 157 -7.16 12.82 8.55
N PHE A 158 -7.77 13.84 7.95
CA PHE A 158 -9.08 14.33 8.37
C PHE A 158 -10.16 13.24 8.26
N ALA A 159 -10.18 12.51 7.14
CA ALA A 159 -11.05 11.35 6.95
C ALA A 159 -10.86 10.27 8.03
N ARG A 160 -9.60 9.95 8.38
CA ARG A 160 -9.28 8.99 9.45
C ARG A 160 -9.69 9.48 10.84
N ILE A 161 -9.58 10.78 11.13
CA ILE A 161 -10.04 11.37 12.39
C ILE A 161 -11.56 11.24 12.52
N ILE A 162 -12.32 11.54 11.46
CA ILE A 162 -13.79 11.36 11.44
C ILE A 162 -14.15 9.90 11.71
N TYR A 163 -13.48 8.98 11.01
CA TYR A 163 -13.70 7.55 11.20
C TYR A 163 -13.34 7.09 12.62
N TYR A 164 -12.20 7.54 13.16
CA TYR A 164 -11.78 7.24 14.52
C TYR A 164 -12.80 7.71 15.56
N ASN A 165 -13.26 8.96 15.47
CA ASN A 165 -14.26 9.51 16.39
C ASN A 165 -15.54 8.68 16.44
N LYS A 166 -15.99 8.13 15.30
CA LYS A 166 -17.15 7.22 15.24
C LYS A 166 -16.82 5.86 15.87
N LEU A 167 -15.63 5.34 15.59
CA LEU A 167 -15.25 3.98 15.98
C LEU A 167 -15.00 3.85 17.50
N ILE A 168 -14.45 4.89 18.14
CA ILE A 168 -14.26 4.91 19.61
C ILE A 168 -15.56 5.04 20.40
N GLU A 169 -16.71 5.28 19.75
CA GLU A 169 -18.03 5.14 20.39
C GLU A 169 -18.39 3.64 20.60
N GLN A 170 -17.70 2.73 19.90
CA GLN A 170 -17.97 1.28 19.90
C GLN A 170 -16.87 0.44 20.56
N VAL A 171 -15.67 0.99 20.73
CA VAL A 171 -14.54 0.30 21.36
C VAL A 171 -13.89 1.17 22.42
N LYS A 172 -13.24 0.54 23.40
CA LYS A 172 -12.55 1.24 24.49
C LYS A 172 -11.04 1.28 24.26
N ILE A 173 -10.47 2.48 24.32
CA ILE A 173 -9.00 2.68 24.36
C ILE A 173 -8.59 2.91 25.80
N LYS A 174 -7.74 2.04 26.36
CA LYS A 174 -7.30 2.11 27.77
C LYS A 174 -6.22 3.17 27.99
N GLY A 175 -5.32 3.31 27.02
CA GLY A 175 -4.16 4.19 27.08
C GLY A 175 -4.26 5.36 26.11
N ASP A 176 -3.11 5.73 25.53
CA ASP A 176 -2.96 6.94 24.75
C ASP A 176 -3.56 6.80 23.34
N THR A 177 -4.07 7.92 22.81
CA THR A 177 -4.33 8.07 21.37
C THR A 177 -3.14 8.75 20.72
N ILE A 178 -2.58 8.14 19.68
CA ILE A 178 -1.34 8.57 19.03
C ILE A 178 -1.59 8.79 17.54
N VAL A 179 -1.15 9.93 17.00
CA VAL A 179 -1.10 10.14 15.54
C VAL A 179 0.32 9.92 15.05
N LEU A 180 0.47 9.06 14.05
CA LEU A 180 1.74 8.65 13.46
C LEU A 180 2.12 9.61 12.33
N ALA A 181 2.81 10.70 12.64
CA ALA A 181 3.25 11.71 11.65
C ALA A 181 4.78 11.75 11.53
N GLY A 182 5.30 12.66 10.72
CA GLY A 182 6.74 12.91 10.67
C GLY A 182 7.12 14.13 9.85
N GLU A 183 8.43 14.31 9.67
CA GLU A 183 9.04 15.44 8.97
C GLU A 183 8.87 15.41 7.43
N ARG A 184 7.73 14.91 6.92
CA ARG A 184 7.38 15.10 5.51
C ARG A 184 7.04 16.58 5.28
N PRO A 185 7.72 17.29 4.35
CA PRO A 185 7.37 18.67 4.05
C PRO A 185 5.96 18.75 3.45
N LEU A 186 5.22 19.81 3.79
CA LEU A 186 3.93 20.08 3.16
C LEU A 186 4.10 20.63 1.74
N TRP A 187 3.15 20.32 0.87
CA TRP A 187 3.03 20.98 -0.44
C TRP A 187 1.57 21.06 -0.88
N ALA A 188 1.24 22.13 -1.61
CA ALA A 188 -0.16 22.51 -1.84
C ALA A 188 -0.95 21.46 -2.66
N ASN A 189 -0.30 20.78 -3.62
CA ASN A 189 -0.95 19.75 -4.43
C ASN A 189 -1.43 18.54 -3.59
N LEU A 190 -0.70 18.19 -2.52
CA LEU A 190 -1.02 17.04 -1.66
C LEU A 190 -1.90 17.41 -0.47
N ASP A 191 -1.56 18.51 0.19
CA ASP A 191 -2.14 18.86 1.49
C ASP A 191 -3.28 19.90 1.38
N GLY A 192 -3.55 20.40 0.17
CA GLY A 192 -4.80 21.09 -0.14
C GLY A 192 -5.99 20.13 -0.23
N ILE A 193 -7.18 20.64 0.07
CA ILE A 193 -8.46 19.94 -0.04
C ILE A 193 -9.36 20.74 -0.97
N ASN A 194 -9.93 20.09 -2.00
CA ASN A 194 -10.95 20.74 -2.83
C ASN A 194 -12.09 21.25 -1.91
N PRO A 195 -12.52 22.52 -2.02
CA PRO A 195 -13.49 23.11 -1.09
C PRO A 195 -14.80 22.33 -0.96
N LYS A 196 -15.31 21.72 -2.04
CA LYS A 196 -16.52 20.90 -2.00
C LYS A 196 -16.31 19.62 -1.17
N ILE A 197 -15.13 19.01 -1.28
CA ILE A 197 -14.77 17.82 -0.49
C ILE A 197 -14.54 18.21 0.97
N TYR A 198 -13.87 19.34 1.22
CA TYR A 198 -13.68 19.85 2.57
C TYR A 198 -15.02 20.07 3.28
N GLN A 199 -15.99 20.70 2.60
CA GLN A 199 -17.33 20.90 3.17
C GLN A 199 -18.04 19.57 3.45
N LYS A 200 -17.93 18.57 2.56
CA LYS A 200 -18.51 17.23 2.80
C LYS A 200 -17.89 16.55 4.04
N LEU A 201 -16.57 16.65 4.22
CA LEU A 201 -15.88 16.11 5.41
C LEU A 201 -16.28 16.86 6.68
N LEU A 202 -16.38 18.19 6.61
CA LEU A 202 -16.82 19.02 7.72
C LEU A 202 -18.26 18.71 8.13
N ASP A 203 -19.16 18.54 7.16
CA ASP A 203 -20.53 18.10 7.38
C ASP A 203 -20.57 16.72 8.03
N ALA A 204 -19.75 15.78 7.55
CA ALA A 204 -19.67 14.44 8.11
C ALA A 204 -19.18 14.46 9.57
N TYR A 205 -18.18 15.28 9.88
CA TYR A 205 -17.73 15.51 11.25
C TYR A 205 -18.86 16.07 12.13
N ASN A 206 -19.45 17.20 11.73
CA ASN A 206 -20.47 17.90 12.52
C ASN A 206 -21.75 17.09 12.73
N LYS A 207 -22.17 16.32 11.71
CA LYS A 207 -23.39 15.50 11.73
C LYS A 207 -23.13 14.05 12.12
N LYS A 208 -21.89 13.69 12.50
CA LYS A 208 -21.46 12.31 12.81
C LYS A 208 -21.83 11.29 11.72
N LEU A 209 -21.69 11.67 10.45
CA LEU A 209 -22.00 10.78 9.34
C LEU A 209 -20.91 9.74 9.15
N ASP A 210 -21.32 8.56 8.69
CA ASP A 210 -20.39 7.52 8.28
C ASP A 210 -19.63 7.94 7.01
N ILE A 211 -18.30 7.94 7.09
CA ILE A 211 -17.44 8.25 5.96
C ILE A 211 -17.63 7.28 4.78
N ASN A 212 -18.06 6.04 5.04
CA ASN A 212 -18.37 5.07 4.00
C ASN A 212 -19.55 5.53 3.13
N ASN A 213 -20.51 6.26 3.72
CA ASN A 213 -21.71 6.76 3.04
C ASN A 213 -21.47 8.05 2.26
N LEU A 214 -20.28 8.66 2.40
CA LEU A 214 -19.94 9.85 1.64
C LEU A 214 -19.51 9.46 0.22
N ASP A 215 -20.20 10.04 -0.76
CA ASP A 215 -19.75 10.06 -2.15
C ASP A 215 -18.64 11.11 -2.31
N ILE A 216 -17.44 10.72 -1.87
CA ILE A 216 -16.21 11.46 -2.04
C ILE A 216 -15.17 10.52 -2.62
N ALA A 217 -14.46 11.01 -3.64
CA ALA A 217 -13.18 10.46 -3.99
C ALA A 217 -12.13 11.20 -3.14
N LEU A 218 -11.11 10.48 -2.68
CA LEU A 218 -9.96 11.08 -2.00
C LEU A 218 -8.70 11.08 -2.91
N PRO A 219 -8.78 11.37 -4.23
CA PRO A 219 -7.61 11.40 -5.06
C PRO A 219 -6.76 12.59 -4.64
N ILE A 220 -5.47 12.53 -4.94
CA ILE A 220 -4.57 13.66 -4.81
C ILE A 220 -4.07 14.00 -6.23
N GLY A 221 -3.85 15.28 -6.53
CA GLY A 221 -3.46 15.67 -7.88
C GLY A 221 -3.46 17.18 -8.12
N GLU A 222 -3.40 17.55 -9.39
CA GLU A 222 -3.18 18.91 -9.91
C GLU A 222 -4.48 19.73 -10.06
N ASP A 223 -5.44 19.55 -9.16
CA ASP A 223 -6.68 20.36 -9.16
C ASP A 223 -6.39 21.80 -8.73
N ASP A 224 -6.67 22.78 -9.58
CA ASP A 224 -6.41 24.20 -9.32
C ASP A 224 -7.10 24.72 -8.05
N GLU A 225 -8.36 24.32 -7.82
CA GLU A 225 -9.11 24.72 -6.61
C GLU A 225 -8.43 24.18 -5.35
N ARG A 226 -7.92 22.95 -5.42
CA ARG A 226 -7.18 22.32 -4.34
C ARG A 226 -5.83 22.98 -4.11
N ILE A 227 -5.06 23.26 -5.16
CA ILE A 227 -3.74 23.91 -5.03
C ILE A 227 -3.92 25.29 -4.39
N LYS A 228 -4.96 26.03 -4.79
CA LYS A 228 -5.30 27.31 -4.18
C LYS A 228 -5.63 27.16 -2.69
N GLU A 229 -6.52 26.25 -2.32
CA GLU A 229 -6.85 25.98 -0.91
C GLU A 229 -5.62 25.53 -0.11
N GLY A 230 -4.77 24.69 -0.70
CA GLY A 230 -3.54 24.22 -0.07
C GLY A 230 -2.56 25.37 0.22
N LYS A 231 -2.43 26.34 -0.69
CA LYS A 231 -1.65 27.56 -0.44
C LYS A 231 -2.24 28.36 0.73
N GLU A 232 -3.55 28.58 0.73
CA GLU A 232 -4.24 29.32 1.81
C GLU A 232 -4.05 28.64 3.18
N TYR A 233 -4.22 27.31 3.24
CA TYR A 233 -4.02 26.53 4.45
C TYR A 233 -2.56 26.55 4.93
N ILE A 234 -1.59 26.37 4.03
CA ILE A 234 -0.16 26.38 4.38
C ILE A 234 0.24 27.75 4.93
N SER A 235 -0.23 28.85 4.35
CA SER A 235 -0.01 30.19 4.89
C SER A 235 -0.61 30.36 6.29
N LEU A 236 -1.86 29.93 6.50
CA LEU A 236 -2.50 29.97 7.82
C LEU A 236 -1.71 29.16 8.86
N LEU A 237 -1.24 27.97 8.48
CA LEU A 237 -0.46 27.11 9.35
C LEU A 237 0.91 27.72 9.68
N ALA A 238 1.53 28.40 8.71
CA ALA A 238 2.77 29.16 8.90
C ALA A 238 2.59 30.27 9.94
N ASP A 239 1.54 31.07 9.81
CA ASP A 239 1.20 32.15 10.74
C ASP A 239 0.95 31.62 12.16
N LYS A 240 0.11 30.57 12.29
CA LYS A 240 -0.16 29.89 13.57
C LYS A 240 1.11 29.39 14.27
N ASN A 241 2.16 29.07 13.50
CA ASN A 241 3.41 28.49 14.01
C ASN A 241 4.59 29.47 14.02
N ASN A 242 4.36 30.76 13.73
CA ASN A 242 5.39 31.79 13.60
C ASN A 242 6.51 31.41 12.60
N ILE A 243 6.15 30.77 11.49
CA ILE A 243 7.07 30.40 10.41
C ILE A 243 6.90 31.44 9.29
N LYS A 244 7.99 32.14 8.95
CA LYS A 244 7.95 33.20 7.94
C LYS A 244 8.13 32.62 6.53
N LEU A 245 7.12 32.81 5.69
CA LEU A 245 7.23 32.62 4.25
C LEU A 245 7.80 33.87 3.58
N ASP A 246 8.38 33.68 2.40
CA ASP A 246 8.86 34.77 1.54
C ASP A 246 7.68 35.72 1.24
N PRO A 247 7.82 37.03 1.51
CA PRO A 247 6.71 37.97 1.42
C PRO A 247 6.26 38.25 -0.02
N ASP A 248 7.18 38.16 -0.98
CA ASP A 248 6.91 38.48 -2.38
C ASP A 248 6.51 37.24 -3.16
N LYS A 249 7.10 36.09 -2.82
CA LYS A 249 6.84 34.81 -3.46
C LYS A 249 6.71 33.69 -2.41
N PRO A 250 5.60 33.62 -1.66
CA PRO A 250 5.43 32.67 -0.54
C PRO A 250 5.41 31.19 -0.96
N PHE A 251 5.31 30.90 -2.27
CA PHE A 251 5.31 29.56 -2.81
C PHE A 251 6.27 29.43 -3.99
N ILE A 252 6.94 28.28 -4.07
CA ILE A 252 7.88 27.94 -5.13
C ILE A 252 7.51 26.60 -5.75
N GLU A 253 7.63 26.52 -7.07
CA GLU A 253 7.49 25.30 -7.83
C GLU A 253 8.79 25.07 -8.60
N TYR A 254 9.40 23.91 -8.40
CA TYR A 254 10.60 23.50 -9.11
C TYR A 254 10.18 22.82 -10.41
N GLN A 255 10.74 23.25 -11.55
CA GLN A 255 10.36 22.71 -12.84
C GLN A 255 11.23 21.52 -13.21
N GLN A 256 12.48 21.50 -12.72
CA GLN A 256 13.46 20.47 -13.08
C GLN A 256 14.06 19.77 -11.86
N PRO A 257 14.42 18.46 -11.97
CA PRO A 257 15.03 17.72 -10.87
C PRO A 257 16.30 18.36 -10.28
N GLN A 258 17.13 18.99 -11.12
CA GLN A 258 18.37 19.66 -10.70
C GLN A 258 18.14 20.92 -9.86
N GLU A 259 16.94 21.51 -9.92
CA GLU A 259 16.57 22.69 -9.13
C GLU A 259 16.03 22.30 -7.75
N CYS A 260 15.64 21.04 -7.58
CA CYS A 260 14.97 20.56 -6.37
C CYS A 260 15.97 20.39 -5.21
N PRO A 261 15.72 21.04 -4.06
CA PRO A 261 16.39 20.67 -2.82
C PRO A 261 16.23 19.17 -2.53
N LYS A 262 17.20 18.58 -1.84
CA LYS A 262 17.15 17.15 -1.45
C LYS A 262 15.84 16.82 -0.75
N GLY A 263 15.16 15.79 -1.25
CA GLY A 263 13.87 15.33 -0.72
C GLY A 263 12.63 16.05 -1.28
N LEU A 264 12.81 17.02 -2.19
CA LEU A 264 11.74 17.64 -2.98
C LEU A 264 11.75 17.10 -4.41
N PHE A 265 10.63 17.31 -5.11
CA PHE A 265 10.38 16.80 -6.46
C PHE A 265 9.77 17.89 -7.35
N PRO A 266 10.06 17.88 -8.67
CA PRO A 266 9.54 18.87 -9.60
C PRO A 266 8.03 18.76 -9.79
N GLY A 267 7.39 19.82 -10.29
CA GLY A 267 5.94 19.89 -10.54
C GLY A 267 5.07 19.99 -9.27
N ARG A 268 5.68 20.32 -8.13
CA ARG A 268 5.00 20.44 -6.84
C ARG A 268 5.21 21.84 -6.25
N VAL A 269 4.15 22.37 -5.64
CA VAL A 269 4.12 23.72 -5.08
C VAL A 269 4.42 23.69 -3.59
N TYR A 270 5.63 24.08 -3.22
CA TYR A 270 6.13 24.10 -1.85
C TYR A 270 6.06 25.49 -1.21
N PRO A 271 5.98 25.59 0.13
CA PRO A 271 6.23 26.86 0.83
C PRO A 271 7.65 27.36 0.54
N ASN A 272 7.77 28.63 0.17
CA ASN A 272 9.03 29.33 0.03
C ASN A 272 9.29 30.12 1.32
N TYR A 273 10.39 29.81 2.00
CA TYR A 273 10.68 30.38 3.32
C TYR A 273 11.53 31.64 3.18
N ALA A 274 11.20 32.72 3.90
CA ALA A 274 11.91 34.01 3.80
C ALA A 274 13.38 33.95 4.24
N ASN A 275 13.73 32.97 5.09
CA ASN A 275 15.07 32.70 5.59
C ASN A 275 15.30 31.18 5.60
N SER A 276 16.54 30.72 5.81
CA SER A 276 16.80 29.31 6.17
C SER A 276 16.18 29.03 7.54
N PRO A 277 14.99 28.40 7.61
CA PRO A 277 14.26 28.37 8.85
C PRO A 277 14.75 27.20 9.70
N SER A 278 14.84 27.41 11.01
CA SER A 278 15.09 26.32 11.97
C SER A 278 13.91 25.35 12.09
N LYS A 279 12.71 25.79 11.69
CA LYS A 279 11.45 25.02 11.74
C LYS A 279 10.77 25.04 10.37
N LYS A 280 10.33 23.88 9.89
CA LYS A 280 9.64 23.72 8.60
C LYS A 280 8.17 23.33 8.81
N LEU A 281 7.35 23.59 7.79
CA LEU A 281 5.98 23.10 7.74
C LEU A 281 5.98 21.61 7.37
N THR A 282 5.55 20.77 8.31
CA THR A 282 5.58 19.31 8.20
C THR A 282 4.21 18.67 8.41
N GLU A 283 4.09 17.40 8.03
CA GLU A 283 2.91 16.56 8.33
C GLU A 283 2.58 16.55 9.83
N SER A 284 3.58 16.61 10.71
CA SER A 284 3.37 16.69 12.16
C SER A 284 2.66 17.98 12.59
N LEU A 285 3.01 19.14 12.02
CA LEU A 285 2.32 20.40 12.34
C LEU A 285 0.89 20.42 11.79
N MET A 286 0.68 19.89 10.59
CA MET A 286 -0.64 19.72 10.00
C MET A 286 -1.49 18.75 10.83
N GLY A 287 -0.93 17.63 11.24
CA GLY A 287 -1.59 16.67 12.12
C GLY A 287 -2.01 17.31 13.43
N MET A 288 -1.15 18.16 14.02
CA MET A 288 -1.42 18.85 15.28
C MET A 288 -2.62 19.80 15.15
N ASP A 289 -2.66 20.55 14.05
CA ASP A 289 -3.77 21.44 13.73
C ASP A 289 -5.08 20.67 13.54
N LEU A 290 -5.05 19.53 12.84
CA LEU A 290 -6.24 18.68 12.64
C LEU A 290 -6.73 18.04 13.94
N ILE A 291 -5.85 17.50 14.79
CA ILE A 291 -6.30 16.87 16.05
C ILE A 291 -6.89 17.90 17.01
N ASN A 292 -6.28 19.09 17.11
CA ASN A 292 -6.79 20.15 17.98
C ASN A 292 -8.15 20.68 17.51
N SER A 293 -8.45 20.55 16.22
CA SER A 293 -9.68 21.05 15.62
C SER A 293 -10.80 20.00 15.57
N PHE A 294 -10.46 18.72 15.38
CA PHE A 294 -11.43 17.70 14.97
C PHE A 294 -11.36 16.38 15.76
N LEU A 295 -10.37 16.17 16.62
CA LEU A 295 -10.32 14.95 17.42
C LEU A 295 -11.05 15.17 18.75
N ASN A 296 -12.01 14.30 19.06
CA ASN A 296 -12.84 14.47 20.27
C ASN A 296 -12.07 14.19 21.57
N ASN A 297 -10.99 13.41 21.48
CA ASN A 297 -10.14 13.01 22.60
C ASN A 297 -8.74 13.63 22.48
N LYS A 298 -8.06 13.76 23.62
CA LYS A 298 -6.66 14.15 23.64
C LYS A 298 -5.82 13.10 22.89
N ALA A 299 -4.98 13.57 21.98
CA ALA A 299 -3.98 12.73 21.33
C ALA A 299 -2.60 13.38 21.39
N THR A 300 -1.58 12.53 21.25
CA THR A 300 -0.20 12.94 21.05
C THR A 300 0.20 12.70 19.61
N ILE A 301 1.10 13.54 19.09
CA ILE A 301 1.71 13.33 17.78
C ILE A 301 3.11 12.78 17.95
N ILE A 302 3.41 11.70 17.24
CA ILE A 302 4.76 11.25 17.01
C ILE A 302 5.31 12.05 15.84
N ASP A 303 6.35 12.85 16.11
CA ASP A 303 7.06 13.62 15.10
C ASP A 303 8.36 12.89 14.75
N THR A 304 8.25 11.87 13.89
CA THR A 304 9.44 11.11 13.47
C THR A 304 10.33 11.96 12.57
N VAL A 305 11.60 12.04 12.94
CA VAL A 305 12.63 12.78 12.20
C VAL A 305 13.07 12.05 10.93
N SER A 306 13.45 12.83 9.91
CA SER A 306 14.04 12.28 8.69
C SER A 306 15.46 11.77 8.94
N ILE A 307 15.76 10.52 8.54
CA ILE A 307 17.09 9.92 8.67
C ILE A 307 17.72 9.84 7.28
N ASN A 308 18.96 10.33 7.13
CA ASN A 308 19.69 10.34 5.85
C ASN A 308 18.88 10.97 4.69
N HIS A 309 18.11 12.03 5.00
CA HIS A 309 17.19 12.70 4.07
C HIS A 309 16.04 11.81 3.54
N GLN A 310 15.83 10.62 4.09
CA GLN A 310 14.67 9.80 3.78
C GLN A 310 13.48 10.24 4.64
N ARG A 311 12.33 10.39 3.98
CA ARG A 311 11.08 10.75 4.64
C ARG A 311 10.66 9.63 5.59
N PRO A 312 10.09 9.97 6.77
CA PRO A 312 9.44 9.00 7.63
C PRO A 312 8.40 8.17 6.88
N ASN A 313 8.29 6.90 7.23
CA ASN A 313 7.31 5.96 6.71
C ASN A 313 6.57 5.27 7.86
N THR A 314 5.57 4.44 7.54
CA THR A 314 4.77 3.72 8.55
C THR A 314 5.62 2.92 9.53
N MET A 315 6.72 2.29 9.08
CA MET A 315 7.58 1.52 9.97
C MET A 315 8.34 2.44 10.93
N SER A 316 8.92 3.55 10.45
CA SER A 316 9.68 4.46 11.31
C SER A 316 8.78 5.19 12.32
N THR A 317 7.55 5.56 11.92
CA THR A 317 6.61 6.21 12.82
C THR A 317 6.04 5.24 13.86
N ALA A 318 5.73 4.00 13.48
CA ALA A 318 5.34 2.94 14.41
C ALA A 318 6.46 2.60 15.41
N ARG A 319 7.71 2.53 14.92
CA ARG A 319 8.90 2.34 15.76
C ARG A 319 9.03 3.42 16.82
N ASP A 320 8.81 4.68 16.47
CA ASP A 320 8.92 5.76 17.45
C ASP A 320 7.69 5.82 18.37
N ALA A 321 6.51 5.42 17.88
CA ALA A 321 5.28 5.33 18.65
C ALA A 321 5.29 4.22 19.72
N ILE A 322 6.00 3.12 19.51
CA ILE A 322 6.04 2.00 20.47
C ILE A 322 6.99 2.25 21.65
N LYS A 323 7.98 3.14 21.50
CA LYS A 323 9.00 3.40 22.53
C LYS A 323 8.42 3.79 23.90
N PRO A 324 7.40 4.67 24.00
CA PRO A 324 6.74 4.94 25.28
C PRO A 324 6.13 3.69 25.93
N LEU A 325 5.47 2.82 25.16
CA LEU A 325 4.88 1.59 25.67
C LEU A 325 5.95 0.61 26.15
N ILE A 326 7.03 0.43 25.38
CA ILE A 326 8.20 -0.37 25.77
C ILE A 326 8.81 0.12 27.08
N LYS A 327 8.94 1.44 27.25
CA LYS A 327 9.45 2.02 28.50
C LYS A 327 8.56 1.67 29.69
N LYS A 328 7.23 1.78 29.54
CA LYS A 328 6.26 1.40 30.57
C LYS A 328 6.36 -0.10 30.92
N ILE A 329 6.57 -0.96 29.92
CA ILE A 329 6.81 -2.40 30.11
C ILE A 329 8.08 -2.65 30.93
N LEU A 330 9.21 -2.04 30.55
CA LEU A 330 10.49 -2.20 31.24
C LEU A 330 10.47 -1.66 32.69
N ASN A 331 9.63 -0.67 32.95
CA ASN A 331 9.40 -0.13 34.29
C ASN A 331 8.46 -0.98 35.17
N GLY A 332 7.87 -2.05 34.62
CA GLY A 332 6.93 -2.91 35.34
C GLY A 332 5.54 -2.30 35.56
N GLU A 333 5.16 -1.26 34.80
CA GLU A 333 3.89 -0.52 34.99
C GLU A 333 2.65 -1.37 34.70
N PHE A 334 2.81 -2.51 34.02
CA PHE A 334 1.72 -3.42 33.62
C PHE A 334 1.62 -4.71 34.46
N GLY A 335 2.50 -4.89 35.46
CA GLY A 335 2.52 -6.10 36.30
C GLY A 335 2.58 -7.39 35.47
N GLU A 336 1.58 -8.26 35.63
CA GLU A 336 1.48 -9.55 34.94
C GLU A 336 0.90 -9.48 33.52
N GLN A 337 0.41 -8.31 33.06
CA GLN A 337 -0.14 -8.20 31.71
C GLN A 337 0.97 -8.36 30.66
N LYS A 338 0.81 -9.34 29.78
CA LYS A 338 1.73 -9.64 28.67
C LYS A 338 1.15 -9.43 27.28
N GLU A 339 -0.16 -9.24 27.18
CA GLU A 339 -0.87 -9.06 25.90
C GLU A 339 -1.31 -7.62 25.72
N PHE A 340 -1.00 -7.06 24.54
CA PHE A 340 -1.31 -5.69 24.19
C PHE A 340 -1.87 -5.60 22.78
N ASP A 341 -3.13 -5.20 22.66
CA ASP A 341 -3.74 -4.87 21.38
C ASP A 341 -3.63 -3.37 21.08
N ILE A 342 -3.05 -3.04 19.92
CA ILE A 342 -2.96 -1.67 19.40
C ILE A 342 -3.95 -1.54 18.25
N LEU A 343 -4.91 -0.63 18.39
CA LEU A 343 -5.84 -0.29 17.31
C LEU A 343 -5.16 0.65 16.32
N LEU A 344 -4.93 0.22 15.07
CA LEU A 344 -4.36 1.08 14.03
C LEU A 344 -5.44 1.53 13.04
N ILE A 345 -5.79 2.81 13.09
CA ILE A 345 -6.72 3.45 12.15
C ILE A 345 -6.02 3.81 10.85
N SER A 346 -6.61 3.36 9.76
CA SER A 346 -6.22 3.69 8.40
C SER A 346 -7.46 3.74 7.49
N ASN A 347 -7.27 3.52 6.20
CA ASN A 347 -8.31 3.38 5.20
C ASN A 347 -7.87 2.41 4.12
N GLN A 348 -8.82 1.78 3.44
CA GLN A 348 -8.49 0.94 2.30
C GLN A 348 -7.92 1.77 1.14
N PRO A 349 -6.95 1.23 0.38
CA PRO A 349 -6.39 -0.14 0.44
C PRO A 349 -5.17 -0.30 1.38
N TYR A 350 -4.85 0.71 2.21
CA TYR A 350 -3.58 0.80 2.93
C TYR A 350 -3.52 -0.06 4.21
N VAL A 351 -4.67 -0.43 4.78
CA VAL A 351 -4.81 -1.00 6.13
C VAL A 351 -3.84 -2.15 6.37
N LYS A 352 -3.89 -3.21 5.54
CA LYS A 352 -3.12 -4.42 5.80
C LYS A 352 -1.62 -4.19 5.68
N ARG A 353 -1.18 -3.36 4.72
CA ARG A 353 0.24 -3.03 4.56
C ARG A 353 0.76 -2.26 5.77
N GLN A 354 -0.02 -1.30 6.26
CA GLN A 354 0.36 -0.49 7.42
C GLN A 354 0.37 -1.32 8.71
N GLU A 355 -0.59 -2.23 8.89
CA GLU A 355 -0.60 -3.20 9.99
C GLU A 355 0.68 -4.05 10.01
N LEU A 356 1.07 -4.63 8.87
CA LEU A 356 2.28 -5.45 8.76
C LEU A 356 3.55 -4.64 9.02
N GLY A 357 3.63 -3.42 8.47
CA GLY A 357 4.77 -2.52 8.70
C GLY A 357 4.91 -2.12 10.17
N ALA A 358 3.81 -1.79 10.83
CA ALA A 358 3.79 -1.45 12.25
C ALA A 358 4.17 -2.65 13.13
N ALA A 359 3.57 -3.82 12.88
CA ALA A 359 3.90 -5.05 13.61
C ALA A 359 5.38 -5.44 13.46
N THR A 360 5.94 -5.30 12.25
CA THR A 360 7.37 -5.56 12.00
C THR A 360 8.25 -4.59 12.79
N ALA A 361 7.91 -3.29 12.79
CA ALA A 361 8.66 -2.28 13.55
C ALA A 361 8.64 -2.56 15.06
N ILE A 362 7.49 -2.96 15.60
CA ILE A 362 7.33 -3.33 17.01
C ILE A 362 8.19 -4.55 17.35
N ASN A 363 8.14 -5.61 16.54
CA ASN A 363 8.94 -6.81 16.78
C ASN A 363 10.44 -6.50 16.80
N VAL A 364 10.91 -5.66 15.88
CA VAL A 364 12.32 -5.21 15.87
C VAL A 364 12.68 -4.47 17.16
N GLU A 365 11.81 -3.59 17.67
CA GLU A 365 12.07 -2.86 18.92
C GLU A 365 12.02 -3.78 20.15
N LEU A 366 11.13 -4.77 20.19
CA LEU A 366 11.09 -5.79 21.25
C LEU A 366 12.39 -6.62 21.28
N GLU A 367 12.85 -7.08 20.11
CA GLU A 367 14.11 -7.81 19.96
C GLU A 367 15.31 -6.97 20.40
N GLN A 368 15.39 -5.70 19.99
CA GLN A 368 16.47 -4.78 20.37
C GLN A 368 16.56 -4.51 21.88
N HIS A 369 15.42 -4.58 22.58
CA HIS A 369 15.36 -4.38 24.03
C HIS A 369 15.33 -5.69 24.82
N HIS A 370 15.50 -6.85 24.17
CA HIS A 370 15.46 -8.17 24.80
C HIS A 370 14.17 -8.44 25.60
N ILE A 371 13.03 -7.96 25.10
CA ILE A 371 11.73 -8.12 25.75
C ILE A 371 11.10 -9.45 25.31
N GLU A 372 11.18 -10.44 26.19
CA GLU A 372 10.63 -11.79 25.96
C GLU A 372 9.28 -12.00 26.65
N GLY A 373 8.44 -12.86 26.07
CA GLY A 373 7.16 -13.28 26.67
C GLY A 373 6.03 -12.25 26.59
N TYR A 374 6.24 -11.13 25.89
CA TYR A 374 5.21 -10.13 25.60
C TYR A 374 4.68 -10.29 24.18
N ASN A 375 3.36 -10.16 24.01
CA ASN A 375 2.69 -10.18 22.72
C ASN A 375 2.03 -8.83 22.46
N ILE A 376 2.60 -8.05 21.54
CA ILE A 376 2.03 -6.78 21.09
C ILE A 376 1.46 -6.99 19.69
N GLN A 377 0.13 -7.00 19.60
CA GLN A 377 -0.60 -7.17 18.36
C GLN A 377 -1.07 -5.82 17.81
N VAL A 378 -0.80 -5.55 16.54
CA VAL A 378 -1.41 -4.43 15.82
C VAL A 378 -2.65 -4.92 15.08
N VAL A 379 -3.78 -4.27 15.30
CA VAL A 379 -5.04 -4.55 14.64
C VAL A 379 -5.39 -3.40 13.71
N GLY A 380 -5.16 -3.57 12.42
CA GLY A 380 -5.52 -2.60 11.40
C GLY A 380 -7.03 -2.55 11.18
N VAL A 381 -7.60 -1.36 11.23
CA VAL A 381 -8.99 -1.06 10.87
C VAL A 381 -9.04 0.13 9.94
N GLY A 382 -10.12 0.28 9.17
CA GLY A 382 -10.26 1.43 8.29
C GLY A 382 -11.52 1.40 7.45
N PHE A 383 -11.96 2.58 7.04
CA PHE A 383 -13.11 2.73 6.15
C PHE A 383 -12.83 2.20 4.73
N SER A 384 -13.92 1.98 3.99
CA SER A 384 -13.92 1.46 2.62
C SER A 384 -13.14 2.35 1.66
N ASN A 385 -12.65 1.76 0.58
CA ASN A 385 -11.78 2.43 -0.38
C ASN A 385 -12.46 3.67 -0.99
N LYS A 386 -11.73 4.78 -0.99
CA LYS A 386 -12.09 6.04 -1.67
C LYS A 386 -11.04 6.46 -2.71
N GLN A 387 -10.15 5.52 -3.09
CA GLN A 387 -9.06 5.73 -4.05
C GLN A 387 -9.41 5.15 -5.42
N ASP A 388 -8.68 5.58 -6.44
CA ASP A 388 -8.81 5.10 -7.81
C ASP A 388 -8.08 3.75 -8.05
N ILE A 389 -8.31 3.15 -9.22
CA ILE A 389 -7.67 1.89 -9.61
C ILE A 389 -6.14 1.96 -9.60
N PRO A 390 -5.49 3.01 -10.15
CA PRO A 390 -4.04 3.17 -10.06
C PRO A 390 -3.51 3.03 -8.64
N THR A 391 -4.17 3.70 -7.68
CA THR A 391 -3.79 3.67 -6.27
C THR A 391 -4.01 2.29 -5.66
N ILE A 392 -5.18 1.66 -5.89
CA ILE A 392 -5.47 0.30 -5.42
C ILE A 392 -4.41 -0.68 -5.94
N HIS A 393 -4.09 -0.59 -7.22
CA HIS A 393 -3.10 -1.45 -7.84
C HIS A 393 -1.72 -1.25 -7.20
N SER A 394 -1.28 0.01 -7.05
CA SER A 394 0.01 0.36 -6.45
C SER A 394 0.15 -0.15 -5.03
N GLU A 395 -0.92 -0.06 -4.25
CA GLU A 395 -0.96 -0.54 -2.88
C GLU A 395 -1.00 -2.07 -2.80
N MET A 396 -1.64 -2.75 -3.76
CA MET A 396 -1.60 -4.21 -3.85
C MET A 396 -0.16 -4.73 -3.97
N ALA A 397 0.68 -4.18 -4.85
CA ALA A 397 2.05 -4.68 -4.92
C ALA A 397 2.95 -4.21 -3.78
N ALA A 398 2.68 -3.02 -3.22
CA ALA A 398 3.35 -2.62 -1.99
C ALA A 398 3.03 -3.60 -0.86
N LEU A 399 1.78 -4.08 -0.76
CA LEU A 399 1.37 -5.12 0.17
C LEU A 399 2.07 -6.45 -0.14
N LEU A 400 2.17 -6.86 -1.40
CA LEU A 400 2.92 -8.08 -1.79
C LEU A 400 4.40 -7.98 -1.40
N ALA A 401 5.01 -6.80 -1.52
CA ALA A 401 6.38 -6.57 -1.06
C ALA A 401 6.52 -6.72 0.46
N GLU A 402 5.59 -6.17 1.24
CA GLU A 402 5.59 -6.33 2.70
C GLU A 402 5.32 -7.78 3.14
N LEU A 403 4.41 -8.49 2.47
CA LEU A 403 4.16 -9.92 2.71
C LEU A 403 5.41 -10.76 2.41
N TYR A 404 6.14 -10.42 1.34
CA TYR A 404 7.40 -11.08 1.00
C TYR A 404 8.46 -10.84 2.09
N LYS A 405 8.68 -9.59 2.50
CA LYS A 405 9.63 -9.26 3.60
C LYS A 405 9.28 -9.98 4.90
N HIS A 406 8.00 -9.99 5.25
CA HIS A 406 7.53 -10.63 6.47
C HIS A 406 7.76 -12.15 6.46
N HIS A 407 7.71 -12.78 5.28
CA HIS A 407 8.00 -14.21 5.15
C HIS A 407 9.50 -14.53 5.11
N TYR A 408 10.31 -13.63 4.54
CA TYR A 408 11.73 -13.83 4.25
C TYR A 408 12.64 -12.99 5.15
N HIS A 409 12.33 -12.92 6.45
CA HIS A 409 13.08 -12.12 7.43
C HIS A 409 14.60 -12.33 7.28
N PRO A 410 15.42 -11.26 7.19
CA PRO A 410 16.82 -11.31 6.74
C PRO A 410 17.76 -12.19 7.59
N ILE A 411 17.28 -12.70 8.73
CA ILE A 411 18.05 -13.52 9.67
C ILE A 411 17.92 -15.02 9.34
N LYS A 412 16.93 -15.44 8.53
CA LYS A 412 16.64 -16.85 8.24
C LYS A 412 17.06 -17.22 6.81
N ALA A 413 18.31 -17.66 6.68
CA ALA A 413 18.94 -18.25 5.49
C ALA A 413 19.16 -17.31 4.28
N PRO A 414 20.18 -17.56 3.45
CA PRO A 414 20.38 -16.81 2.21
C PRO A 414 19.23 -17.08 1.24
N ASN A 415 18.47 -16.05 0.91
CA ASN A 415 17.39 -16.14 -0.07
C ASN A 415 17.96 -16.34 -1.49
N LYS A 416 17.36 -17.27 -2.27
CA LYS A 416 17.63 -17.45 -3.71
C LYS A 416 17.49 -16.12 -4.50
N TYR A 417 16.60 -15.25 -4.03
CA TYR A 417 16.36 -13.91 -4.57
C TYR A 417 16.59 -12.85 -3.51
N VAL A 418 17.54 -11.96 -3.79
CA VAL A 418 17.74 -10.70 -3.08
C VAL A 418 16.55 -9.79 -3.41
N ILE A 419 15.88 -9.24 -2.39
CA ILE A 419 14.61 -8.52 -2.58
C ILE A 419 14.77 -7.30 -3.49
N GLU A 420 15.95 -6.67 -3.44
CA GLU A 420 16.30 -5.52 -4.27
C GLU A 420 16.21 -5.83 -5.77
N ALA A 421 16.44 -7.09 -6.18
CA ALA A 421 16.28 -7.54 -7.56
C ALA A 421 14.80 -7.74 -7.98
N LEU A 422 13.88 -7.82 -7.00
CA LEU A 422 12.45 -8.03 -7.23
C LEU A 422 11.65 -6.73 -7.21
N LEU A 423 12.13 -5.71 -6.49
CA LEU A 423 11.42 -4.44 -6.35
C LEU A 423 11.73 -3.49 -7.50
N PHE A 424 10.69 -2.87 -8.03
CA PHE A 424 10.81 -1.93 -9.15
C PHE A 424 11.82 -0.81 -8.90
N GLN A 425 11.85 -0.27 -7.68
CA GLN A 425 12.66 0.90 -7.32
C GLN A 425 14.16 0.61 -7.22
N THR A 426 14.55 -0.65 -7.01
CA THR A 426 15.93 -1.03 -6.67
C THR A 426 16.56 -1.96 -7.69
N ARG A 427 15.75 -2.65 -8.49
CA ARG A 427 16.29 -3.57 -9.49
C ARG A 427 17.00 -2.79 -10.62
N PRO A 428 18.04 -3.37 -11.24
CA PRO A 428 18.74 -2.72 -12.34
C PRO A 428 17.78 -2.36 -13.49
N SER A 429 17.92 -1.16 -14.06
CA SER A 429 17.23 -0.83 -15.30
C SER A 429 17.88 -1.63 -16.43
N TYR A 430 17.13 -2.52 -17.05
CA TYR A 430 17.57 -3.17 -18.28
C TYR A 430 17.13 -2.32 -19.47
N PRO A 431 17.96 -2.16 -20.50
CA PRO A 431 17.53 -1.52 -21.74
C PRO A 431 16.28 -2.26 -22.25
N GLU A 432 15.32 -1.51 -22.80
CA GLU A 432 14.16 -2.05 -23.50
C GLU A 432 14.63 -2.79 -24.75
N VAL A 433 15.08 -4.03 -24.56
CA VAL A 433 15.32 -4.97 -25.64
C VAL A 433 14.07 -5.83 -25.69
N GLU A 434 13.23 -5.62 -26.70
CA GLU A 434 12.15 -6.54 -26.97
C GLU A 434 12.75 -7.85 -27.48
N PHE A 435 12.65 -8.89 -26.66
CA PHE A 435 13.03 -10.23 -27.09
C PHE A 435 11.81 -10.92 -27.69
N THR A 436 11.98 -11.49 -28.87
CA THR A 436 10.93 -12.33 -29.47
C THR A 436 10.71 -13.56 -28.58
N PRO A 437 9.47 -13.84 -28.15
CA PRO A 437 9.19 -15.06 -27.40
C PRO A 437 9.47 -16.31 -28.25
N PRO A 438 9.89 -17.43 -27.65
CA PRO A 438 10.06 -18.68 -28.36
C PRO A 438 8.70 -19.15 -28.91
N ALA A 439 8.72 -19.89 -30.01
CA ALA A 439 7.51 -20.47 -30.57
C ALA A 439 6.82 -21.37 -29.52
N ILE A 440 5.52 -21.14 -29.29
CA ILE A 440 4.74 -21.92 -28.34
C ILE A 440 4.61 -23.34 -28.90
N LYS A 441 5.08 -24.34 -28.15
CA LYS A 441 4.88 -25.74 -28.52
C LYS A 441 3.38 -26.05 -28.54
N GLU A 442 2.89 -26.56 -29.67
CA GLU A 442 1.49 -26.93 -29.81
C GLU A 442 1.04 -27.89 -28.70
N ILE A 443 -0.14 -27.62 -28.14
CA ILE A 443 -0.74 -28.50 -27.16
C ILE A 443 -1.21 -29.75 -27.90
N THR A 444 -0.63 -30.91 -27.56
CA THR A 444 -1.05 -32.18 -28.19
C THR A 444 -2.53 -32.44 -27.92
N ILE A 445 -3.21 -33.12 -28.86
CA ILE A 445 -4.62 -33.55 -28.71
C ILE A 445 -4.83 -34.34 -27.40
N ILE A 446 -3.85 -35.15 -27.00
CA ILE A 446 -3.90 -35.91 -25.75
C ILE A 446 -3.88 -34.99 -24.53
N SER A 447 -3.05 -33.94 -24.55
CA SER A 447 -3.05 -32.92 -23.50
C SER A 447 -4.39 -32.19 -23.44
N GLN A 448 -4.95 -31.80 -24.60
CA GLN A 448 -6.29 -31.19 -24.68
C GLN A 448 -7.38 -32.09 -24.07
N ILE A 449 -7.39 -33.38 -24.41
CA ILE A 449 -8.35 -34.36 -23.88
C ILE A 449 -8.20 -34.54 -22.37
N LYS A 450 -6.96 -34.73 -21.88
CA LYS A 450 -6.70 -34.85 -20.43
C LYS A 450 -7.18 -33.61 -19.68
N MET A 451 -6.96 -32.44 -20.26
CA MET A 451 -7.37 -31.16 -19.69
C MET A 451 -8.89 -30.96 -19.70
N SER A 452 -9.59 -31.31 -20.78
CA SER A 452 -11.06 -31.27 -20.83
C SER A 452 -11.68 -32.21 -19.80
N LEU A 453 -11.14 -33.42 -19.63
CA LEU A 453 -11.60 -34.37 -18.61
C LEU A 453 -11.34 -33.82 -17.20
N GLN A 454 -10.15 -33.30 -16.94
CA GLN A 454 -9.81 -32.70 -15.65
C GLN A 454 -10.74 -31.53 -15.32
N ASN A 455 -11.02 -30.64 -16.27
CA ASN A 455 -11.94 -29.51 -16.08
C ASN A 455 -13.39 -29.98 -15.81
N MET A 456 -13.85 -31.05 -16.47
CA MET A 456 -15.14 -31.66 -16.15
C MET A 456 -15.16 -32.16 -14.70
N PHE A 457 -14.19 -32.98 -14.28
CA PHE A 457 -14.11 -33.48 -12.91
C PHE A 457 -14.02 -32.35 -11.87
N ASP A 458 -13.21 -31.33 -12.15
CA ASP A 458 -12.99 -30.19 -11.27
C ASP A 458 -14.23 -29.29 -11.09
N ASN A 459 -15.19 -29.34 -12.00
CA ASN A 459 -16.48 -28.66 -11.86
C ASN A 459 -17.52 -29.52 -11.11
N TYR A 460 -17.26 -30.82 -10.91
CA TYR A 460 -18.09 -31.73 -10.12
C TYR A 460 -17.65 -31.87 -8.66
N THR A 461 -16.41 -31.49 -8.32
CA THR A 461 -15.80 -31.74 -6.98
C THR A 461 -15.52 -30.48 -6.15
N ASP A 462 -15.92 -29.30 -6.62
CA ASP A 462 -16.03 -28.09 -5.78
C ASP A 462 -17.50 -27.90 -5.39
#